data_AF-A0A423HRB0-F1
#
_entry.id   AF-A0A423HRB0-F1
#
_cell.length_a   1.000
_cell.length_b   1.000
_cell.length_c   1.000
_cell.angle_alpha   90.00
_cell.angle_beta   90.00
_cell.angle_gamma   90.00
#
_symmetry.space_group_name_H-M   'P 1'
#
loop_
_entity.id
_entity.type
_entity.pdbx_description
1 polymer ?
#
loop_
_entity_poly.entity_id
_entity_poly.type
_entity_poly.pdbx_seq_one_letter_code
_entity_poly.pdbx_strand_id
1 'polypeptide(L)'
;MEVIEKQKKDARITIRFSRPEMDILNSKITEAGYKSAGAFIRDYVAHGKVKPKVGVEVVQIARELMNLASLINAERPNSELLEKVKHIAHINMGGAA
;
A
#
# COMPACT_ATOMS: atom_id res chain seq x y z
N MET A 1 -19.63 -25.63 -9.27
CA MET A 1 -19.09 -24.50 -8.50
C MET A 1 -18.72 -25.03 -7.13
N GLU A 2 -17.43 -25.18 -6.83
CA GLU A 2 -17.01 -25.57 -5.49
C GLU A 2 -17.31 -24.42 -4.52
N VAL A 3 -18.16 -24.70 -3.54
CA VAL A 3 -18.42 -23.77 -2.44
C VAL A 3 -17.18 -23.82 -1.55
N ILE A 4 -16.31 -22.82 -1.68
CA ILE A 4 -15.20 -22.63 -0.74
C ILE A 4 -15.84 -22.19 0.59
N GLU A 5 -16.16 -23.15 1.44
CA GLU A 5 -16.55 -22.87 2.83
C GLU A 5 -15.40 -22.09 3.48
N LYS A 6 -15.68 -20.86 3.94
CA LYS A 6 -14.73 -20.09 4.76
C LYS A 6 -14.50 -20.86 6.05
N GLN A 7 -13.42 -21.65 6.11
CA GLN A 7 -12.94 -22.23 7.35
C GLN A 7 -12.83 -21.12 8.40
N LYS A 8 -13.58 -21.24 9.49
CA LYS A 8 -13.52 -20.29 10.60
C LYS A 8 -12.08 -20.30 11.14
N LYS A 9 -11.50 -19.11 11.27
CA LYS A 9 -10.18 -18.90 11.89
C LYS A 9 -10.27 -19.10 13.41
N ASP A 10 -10.68 -20.27 13.85
CA ASP A 10 -11.01 -20.53 15.26
C ASP A 10 -9.75 -20.68 16.13
N ALA A 11 -8.58 -20.92 15.54
CA ALA A 11 -7.31 -20.92 16.26
C ALA A 11 -6.72 -19.50 16.35
N ARG A 12 -6.93 -18.84 17.49
CA ARG A 12 -6.25 -17.58 17.83
C ARG A 12 -4.85 -17.88 18.36
N ILE A 13 -3.83 -17.37 17.69
CA ILE A 13 -2.44 -17.41 18.16
C ILE A 13 -2.12 -16.05 18.80
N THR A 14 -1.61 -16.07 20.02
CA THR A 14 -1.09 -14.87 20.70
C THR A 14 0.42 -14.94 20.77
N ILE A 15 1.10 -13.97 20.18
CA ILE A 15 2.56 -13.84 20.19
C ILE A 15 2.90 -12.60 21.00
N ARG A 16 3.80 -12.73 21.97
CA ARG A 16 4.30 -11.59 22.76
C ARG A 16 5.57 -11.06 22.12
N PHE A 17 5.64 -9.74 21.99
CA PHE A 17 6.82 -9.02 21.52
C PHE A 17 7.25 -8.04 22.61
N SER A 18 8.56 -7.85 22.74
CA SER A 18 9.11 -6.67 23.39
C SER A 18 8.84 -5.41 22.54
N ARG A 19 9.00 -4.22 23.13
CA ARG A 19 8.79 -2.96 22.40
C ARG A 19 9.67 -2.85 21.14
N PRO A 20 11.00 -3.11 21.20
CA PRO A 20 11.84 -3.02 20.01
C PRO A 20 11.42 -4.00 18.91
N GLU A 21 11.00 -5.21 19.26
CA GLU A 21 10.53 -6.20 18.28
C GLU A 21 9.21 -5.76 17.62
N MET A 22 8.32 -5.12 18.38
CA MET A 22 7.09 -4.57 17.82
C MET A 22 7.37 -3.44 16.83
N ASP A 23 8.34 -2.58 17.12
CA ASP A 23 8.73 -1.49 16.21
C ASP A 23 9.31 -2.03 14.90
N ILE A 24 10.18 -3.05 15.00
CA ILE A 24 10.72 -3.76 13.83
C ILE A 24 9.60 -4.41 13.01
N LEU A 25 8.62 -5.04 13.68
CA LEU A 25 7.48 -5.66 13.02
C LEU A 25 6.64 -4.62 12.27
N ASN A 26 6.34 -3.48 12.90
CA ASN A 26 5.56 -2.40 12.29
C ASN A 26 6.26 -1.78 11.07
N SER A 27 7.59 -1.62 11.11
CA SER A 27 8.36 -1.16 9.95
C SER A 27 8.21 -2.12 8.77
N LYS A 28 8.44 -3.43 9.02
CA LYS A 28 8.33 -4.47 7.99
C LYS A 28 6.92 -4.59 7.39
N ILE A 29 5.89 -4.41 8.21
CA ILE A 29 4.49 -4.41 7.76
C ILE A 29 4.23 -3.25 6.80
N THR A 30 4.68 -2.05 7.19
CA THR A 30 4.50 -0.82 6.41
C THR A 30 5.27 -0.87 5.10
N GLU A 31 6.54 -1.24 5.14
CA GLU A 31 7.40 -1.40 3.96
C GLU A 31 6.84 -2.43 2.96
N ALA A 32 6.30 -3.54 3.46
CA ALA A 32 5.69 -4.56 2.62
C ALA A 32 4.27 -4.21 2.14
N GLY A 33 3.70 -3.07 2.56
CA GLY A 33 2.38 -2.60 2.15
C GLY A 33 1.20 -3.36 2.76
N TYR A 34 1.39 -3.97 3.94
CA TYR A 34 0.33 -4.70 4.64
C TYR A 34 -0.43 -3.78 5.59
N LYS A 35 -1.76 -3.87 5.61
CA LYS A 35 -2.61 -3.10 6.55
C LYS A 35 -2.73 -3.71 7.95
N SER A 36 -2.29 -4.95 8.15
CA SER A 36 -2.38 -5.62 9.45
C SER A 36 -1.25 -6.62 9.68
N ALA A 37 -0.75 -6.68 10.92
CA ALA A 37 0.27 -7.63 11.34
C ALA A 37 -0.15 -9.09 11.09
N GLY A 38 -1.41 -9.44 11.37
CA GLY A 38 -1.90 -10.79 11.16
C GLY A 38 -1.87 -11.22 9.68
N ALA A 39 -2.12 -10.29 8.74
CA ALA A 39 -2.01 -10.61 7.31
C ALA A 39 -0.55 -10.80 6.89
N PHE A 40 0.35 -9.93 7.36
CA PHE A 40 1.79 -10.03 7.13
C PHE A 40 2.36 -11.36 7.66
N ILE A 41 2.08 -11.68 8.94
CA ILE A 41 2.60 -12.89 9.61
C ILE A 41 2.08 -14.15 8.92
N ARG A 42 0.78 -14.22 8.59
CA ARG A 42 0.23 -15.39 7.91
C ARG A 42 0.85 -15.61 6.53
N ASP A 43 1.04 -14.53 5.77
CA ASP A 43 1.65 -14.64 4.44
C ASP A 43 3.10 -15.12 4.53
N TYR A 44 3.86 -14.56 5.48
CA TYR A 44 5.23 -14.98 5.75
C TYR A 44 5.33 -16.44 6.20
N VAL A 45 4.46 -16.88 7.10
CA VAL A 45 4.44 -18.28 7.59
C VAL A 45 4.04 -19.26 6.49
N ALA A 46 3.08 -18.90 5.64
CA ALA A 46 2.60 -19.77 4.57
C ALA A 46 3.60 -19.91 3.40
N HIS A 47 4.32 -18.84 3.07
CA HIS A 47 5.14 -18.78 1.84
C HIS A 47 6.65 -18.62 2.09
N GLY A 48 7.09 -18.43 3.34
CA GLY A 48 8.48 -18.21 3.73
C GLY A 48 9.06 -16.85 3.32
N LYS A 49 8.34 -16.06 2.50
CA LYS A 49 8.68 -14.71 2.05
C LYS A 49 7.40 -13.88 1.96
N VAL A 50 7.48 -12.60 2.32
CA VAL A 50 6.38 -11.66 2.07
C VAL A 50 6.47 -11.11 0.65
N LYS A 51 5.38 -11.18 -0.11
CA LYS A 51 5.28 -10.46 -1.39
C LYS A 51 4.98 -8.98 -1.11
N PRO A 52 5.75 -8.02 -1.67
CA PRO A 52 5.44 -6.61 -1.54
C PRO A 52 4.05 -6.33 -2.11
N LYS A 53 3.19 -5.69 -1.33
CA LYS A 53 1.88 -5.25 -1.78
C LYS A 53 1.98 -3.79 -2.17
N VAL A 54 1.86 -3.51 -3.47
CA VAL A 54 1.74 -2.12 -3.93
C VAL A 54 0.39 -1.60 -3.46
N GLY A 55 0.41 -0.57 -2.61
CA GLY A 55 -0.80 0.09 -2.16
C GLY A 55 -1.55 0.72 -3.33
N VAL A 56 -2.88 0.75 -3.26
CA VAL A 56 -3.74 1.38 -4.28
C VAL A 56 -3.35 2.84 -4.50
N GLU A 57 -2.99 3.54 -3.43
CA GLU A 57 -2.52 4.93 -3.44
C GLU A 57 -1.24 5.09 -4.29
N VAL A 58 -0.28 4.16 -4.18
CA VAL A 58 0.96 4.18 -4.97
C VAL A 58 0.66 4.01 -6.47
N VAL A 59 -0.29 3.14 -6.81
CA VAL A 59 -0.74 2.97 -8.21
C VAL A 59 -1.43 4.23 -8.72
N GLN A 60 -2.26 4.87 -7.90
CA GLN A 60 -2.93 6.12 -8.24
C GLN A 60 -1.92 7.25 -8.47
N ILE A 61 -0.94 7.42 -7.58
CA ILE A 61 0.13 8.40 -7.73
C ILE A 61 0.94 8.14 -9.02
N ALA A 62 1.29 6.89 -9.28
CA ALA A 62 2.03 6.53 -10.51
C ALA A 62 1.23 6.90 -11.77
N ARG A 63 -0.08 6.66 -11.78
CA ARG A 63 -0.97 7.04 -12.89
C ARG A 63 -1.00 8.55 -13.09
N GLU A 64 -1.10 9.31 -12.01
CA GLU A 64 -1.15 10.77 -12.09
C GLU A 64 0.20 11.37 -12.54
N LEU A 65 1.33 10.77 -12.12
CA LEU A 65 2.66 11.15 -12.60
C LEU A 65 2.84 10.87 -14.10
N MET A 66 2.33 9.73 -14.59
CA MET A 66 2.32 9.45 -16.03
C MET A 66 1.48 10.47 -16.80
N ASN A 67 0.33 10.89 -16.24
CA ASN A 67 -0.50 11.92 -16.84
C ASN A 67 0.24 13.26 -16.89
N LEU A 68 0.92 13.67 -15.81
CA LEU A 68 1.75 14.86 -15.78
C LEU A 68 2.85 14.83 -16.84
N ALA A 69 3.57 13.71 -16.98
CA ALA A 69 4.58 13.54 -18.01
C ALA A 69 4.00 13.70 -19.42
N SER A 70 2.79 13.18 -19.67
CA SER A 70 2.10 13.39 -20.94
C SER A 70 1.73 14.86 -21.18
N LEU A 71 1.34 15.62 -20.15
CA LEU A 71 1.02 17.05 -20.29
C LEU A 71 2.28 17.87 -20.59
N ILE A 72 3.41 17.52 -19.96
CA ILE A 72 4.72 18.14 -20.24
C ILE A 72 5.11 17.88 -21.70
N ASN A 73 4.99 16.63 -22.17
CA ASN A 73 5.30 16.26 -23.55
C ASN A 73 4.38 16.92 -24.58
N ALA A 74 3.16 17.31 -24.17
CA ALA A 74 2.21 18.04 -25.00
C ALA A 74 2.38 19.58 -24.91
N GLU A 75 3.45 20.06 -24.29
CA GLU A 75 3.76 21.49 -24.11
C GLU A 75 2.59 22.29 -23.51
N ARG A 76 1.84 21.66 -22.59
CA ARG A 76 0.72 22.32 -21.92
C ARG A 76 1.21 23.52 -21.09
N PRO A 77 0.36 24.54 -20.90
CA PRO A 77 0.73 25.72 -20.13
C PRO A 77 1.18 25.38 -18.71
N ASN A 78 2.15 26.13 -18.19
CA ASN A 78 2.69 25.95 -16.83
C ASN A 78 1.61 26.03 -15.74
N SER A 79 0.54 26.79 -15.96
CA SER A 79 -0.61 26.86 -15.05
C SER A 79 -1.31 25.50 -14.90
N GLU A 80 -1.53 24.79 -16.00
CA GLU A 80 -2.16 23.46 -16.00
C GLU A 80 -1.24 22.40 -15.36
N LEU A 81 0.07 22.47 -15.65
CA LEU A 81 1.07 21.60 -15.03
C LEU A 81 1.12 21.79 -13.52
N LEU A 82 1.09 23.04 -13.05
CA LEU A 82 1.13 23.36 -11.63
C LEU A 82 -0.11 22.87 -10.88
N GLU A 83 -1.30 23.03 -11.46
CA GLU A 83 -2.54 22.47 -10.89
C GLU A 83 -2.48 20.94 -10.80
N LYS A 84 -1.92 20.28 -11.82
CA LYS A 84 -1.73 18.83 -11.79
C LYS A 84 -0.76 18.39 -10.68
N VAL A 85 0.33 19.12 -10.48
CA VAL A 85 1.29 18.86 -9.39
C VAL A 85 0.63 19.05 -8.02
N LYS A 86 -0.17 20.12 -7.82
CA LYS A 86 -0.91 20.33 -6.56
C LYS A 86 -1.89 19.19 -6.29
N HIS A 87 -2.59 18.71 -7.32
CA HIS A 87 -3.50 17.58 -7.20
C HIS A 87 -2.77 16.29 -6.78
N ILE A 88 -1.61 15.98 -7.38
CA ILE A 88 -0.78 14.83 -7.00
C ILE A 88 -0.33 14.95 -5.53
N ALA A 89 0.10 16.14 -5.12
CA ALA A 89 0.52 16.39 -3.73
C ALA A 89 -0.65 16.17 -2.75
N HIS A 90 -1.87 16.59 -3.12
CA HIS A 90 -3.07 16.36 -2.30
C HIS A 90 -3.37 14.86 -2.11
N ILE A 91 -3.32 14.08 -3.20
CA ILE A 91 -3.52 12.62 -3.15
C ILE A 91 -2.46 11.97 -2.26
N ASN A 92 -1.19 12.36 -2.40
CA ASN A 92 -0.09 11.81 -1.62
C ASN A 92 -0.20 12.10 -0.11
N MET A 93 -0.88 13.19 0.28
CA MET A 93 -1.16 13.51 1.68
C MET A 93 -2.37 12.76 2.25
N GLY A 94 -2.97 11.82 1.50
CA GLY A 94 -4.17 11.10 1.92
C GLY A 94 -5.47 11.88 1.68
N GLY A 95 -5.40 12.98 0.93
CA GLY A 95 -6.57 13.65 0.38
C GLY A 95 -7.17 12.81 -0.74
N ALA A 96 -7.97 11.80 -0.37
CA ALA A 96 -8.76 11.06 -1.34
C ALA A 96 -9.82 11.98 -1.93
N ALA A 97 -9.85 12.08 -3.26
CA ALA A 97 -11.00 12.60 -4.02
C ALA A 97 -12.11 11.54 -4.09
#